data_AF-A0A9Q0TER0-F1
#
_entry.id   AF-A0A9Q0TER0-F1
#
_cell.length_a   1.000
_cell.length_b   1.000
_cell.length_c   1.000
_cell.angle_alpha   90.00
_cell.angle_beta   90.00
_cell.angle_gamma   90.00
#
_symmetry.space_group_name_H-M   'P 1'
#
loop_
_entity.id
_entity.type
_entity.pdbx_description
1 polymer ?
#
loop_
_entity_poly.entity_id
_entity_poly.type
_entity_poly.pdbx_seq_one_letter_code
_entity_poly.pdbx_strand_id
1 'polypeptide(L)'
;MMALDDIASACSGPAGDCLPQIVEGMMEIAHAAKDVLFKKESFKQLSVYLERVAPVLKELIKKDISYSRNLNSVIEILNQEIKAAKQLTADCTKRNKVYLLMNSRTINKNLEEITREISRALGLLPLASLDLSIGIIEEIEELRDIMQRAEFKAAIAEEEILVKIESGIQERVVDRSYANKLLVHIAEAVGISTDRSALKKEFEEFQE
;
A
#
# COMPACT_ATOMS: atom_id res chain seq x y z
N MET A 1 -8.18 -19.12 15.62
CA MET A 1 -6.72 -19.13 15.46
C MET A 1 -6.42 -19.79 14.13
N MET A 2 -6.49 -19.01 13.04
CA MET A 2 -6.02 -19.43 11.71
C MET A 2 -4.61 -18.89 11.58
N ALA A 3 -3.70 -19.74 11.14
CA ALA A 3 -2.27 -19.47 11.05
C ALA A 3 -2.00 -18.19 10.25
N LEU A 4 -1.14 -17.33 10.80
CA LEU A 4 -0.50 -16.20 10.11
C LEU A 4 0.57 -16.66 9.10
N ASP A 5 0.66 -17.97 8.85
CA ASP A 5 1.63 -18.58 7.95
C ASP A 5 1.07 -18.65 6.53
N ASP A 6 1.10 -17.49 5.85
CA ASP A 6 1.19 -17.44 4.37
C ASP A 6 1.54 -16.04 3.83
N ILE A 7 1.97 -15.10 4.69
CA ILE A 7 2.48 -13.78 4.26
C ILE A 7 4.01 -13.80 4.08
N ALA A 8 4.69 -14.86 4.53
CA ALA A 8 6.14 -14.96 4.44
C ALA A 8 6.61 -15.57 3.09
N SER A 9 6.51 -14.80 2.00
CA SER A 9 7.53 -14.87 0.93
C SER A 9 8.63 -13.84 1.21
N ALA A 10 9.08 -13.82 2.46
CA ALA A 10 10.22 -12.99 2.84
C ALA A 10 11.47 -13.71 2.38
N CYS A 11 12.28 -13.07 1.53
CA CYS A 11 13.65 -13.52 1.35
C CYS A 11 14.36 -13.42 2.70
N SER A 12 14.71 -14.57 3.26
CA SER A 12 15.48 -14.76 4.50
C SER A 12 16.95 -15.11 4.23
N GLY A 13 17.35 -15.10 2.95
CA GLY A 13 18.73 -15.29 2.50
C GLY A 13 19.56 -14.00 2.52
N PRO A 14 20.84 -14.07 2.11
CA PRO A 14 21.67 -12.89 1.87
C PRO A 14 20.95 -11.91 0.94
N ALA A 15 21.09 -10.60 1.17
CA ALA A 15 20.42 -9.55 0.40
C ALA A 15 20.53 -9.78 -1.12
N GLY A 16 21.66 -10.29 -1.60
CA GLY A 16 21.87 -10.59 -3.00
C GLY A 16 20.90 -11.57 -3.66
N ASP A 17 20.44 -12.57 -2.91
CA ASP A 17 19.52 -13.58 -3.40
C ASP A 17 18.06 -13.12 -3.36
N CYS A 18 17.79 -11.91 -2.88
CA CYS A 18 16.44 -11.39 -2.60
C CYS A 18 15.82 -10.58 -3.75
N LEU A 19 16.62 -10.12 -4.71
CA LEU A 19 16.12 -9.31 -5.83
C LEU A 19 15.04 -10.04 -6.67
N PRO A 20 15.20 -11.34 -7.03
CA PRO A 20 14.16 -12.07 -7.74
C PRO A 20 12.82 -12.15 -6.97
N GLN A 21 12.86 -12.37 -5.66
CA GLN A 21 11.68 -12.47 -4.80
C GLN A 21 11.04 -11.10 -4.56
N ILE A 22 11.85 -10.03 -4.51
CA ILE A 22 11.33 -8.65 -4.49
C ILE A 22 10.54 -8.38 -5.77
N VAL A 23 11.10 -8.74 -6.93
CA VAL A 23 10.42 -8.60 -8.23
C VAL A 23 9.14 -9.42 -8.27
N GLU A 24 9.16 -10.65 -7.78
CA GLU A 24 7.97 -11.50 -7.67
C GLU A 24 6.92 -10.86 -6.76
N GLY A 25 7.32 -10.42 -5.56
CA GLY A 25 6.46 -9.74 -4.61
C GLY A 25 5.84 -8.46 -5.17
N MET A 26 6.59 -7.66 -5.93
CA MET A 26 6.06 -6.50 -6.65
C MET A 26 4.92 -6.88 -7.60
N MET A 27 5.09 -7.97 -8.35
CA MET A 27 4.06 -8.43 -9.29
C MET A 27 2.85 -9.05 -8.58
N GLU A 28 3.07 -9.78 -7.48
CA GLU A 28 1.99 -10.30 -6.62
C GLU A 28 1.13 -9.15 -6.07
N ILE A 29 1.77 -8.11 -5.52
CA ILE A 29 1.08 -6.94 -5.01
C ILE A 29 0.36 -6.21 -6.14
N ALA A 30 1.02 -5.99 -7.27
CA ALA A 30 0.41 -5.32 -8.42
C ALA A 30 -0.84 -6.05 -8.92
N HIS A 31 -0.85 -7.38 -8.85
CA HIS A 31 -2.02 -8.20 -9.18
C HIS A 31 -3.10 -8.08 -8.10
N ALA A 32 -2.76 -8.31 -6.83
CA ALA A 32 -3.70 -8.25 -5.71
C ALA A 32 -4.33 -6.86 -5.51
N ALA A 33 -3.60 -5.80 -5.83
CA ALA A 33 -4.07 -4.41 -5.79
C ALA A 33 -5.28 -4.18 -6.72
N LYS A 34 -5.47 -5.01 -7.76
CA LYS A 34 -6.62 -4.93 -8.68
C LYS A 34 -7.92 -5.41 -8.02
N ASP A 35 -7.81 -6.26 -7.00
CA ASP A 35 -8.95 -6.80 -6.25
C ASP A 35 -9.33 -5.95 -5.04
N VAL A 36 -8.53 -4.94 -4.70
CA VAL A 36 -8.82 -4.03 -3.59
C VAL A 36 -9.98 -3.10 -3.98
N LEU A 37 -11.11 -3.25 -3.29
CA LEU A 37 -12.31 -2.44 -3.54
C LEU A 37 -12.29 -1.10 -2.80
N PHE A 38 -11.56 -1.01 -1.70
CA PHE A 38 -11.40 0.21 -0.91
C PHE A 38 -10.21 1.04 -1.42
N LYS A 39 -10.37 2.36 -1.60
CA LYS A 39 -9.31 3.23 -2.17
C LYS A 39 -8.70 2.68 -3.47
N LYS A 40 -9.56 2.17 -4.36
CA LYS A 40 -9.16 1.49 -5.60
C LYS A 40 -8.13 2.26 -6.44
N GLU A 41 -8.31 3.57 -6.60
CA GLU A 41 -7.37 4.37 -7.41
C GLU A 41 -5.99 4.50 -6.76
N SER A 42 -5.92 4.55 -5.42
CA SER A 42 -4.65 4.55 -4.68
C SER A 42 -3.89 3.24 -4.90
N PHE A 43 -4.56 2.09 -4.77
CA PHE A 43 -3.93 0.79 -5.01
C PHE A 43 -3.58 0.55 -6.47
N LYS A 44 -4.38 1.08 -7.41
CA LYS A 44 -4.05 1.07 -8.83
C LYS A 44 -2.81 1.90 -9.14
N GLN A 45 -2.66 3.07 -8.53
CA GLN A 45 -1.46 3.89 -8.68
C GLN A 45 -0.22 3.17 -8.14
N LEU A 46 -0.31 2.54 -6.96
CA LEU A 46 0.77 1.69 -6.43
C LEU A 46 1.13 0.56 -7.41
N SER A 47 0.12 -0.15 -7.92
CA SER A 47 0.29 -1.23 -8.91
C SER A 47 1.06 -0.76 -10.15
N VAL A 48 0.70 0.40 -10.71
CA VAL A 48 1.41 1.00 -11.85
C VAL A 48 2.88 1.27 -11.53
N TYR A 49 3.19 1.79 -10.34
CA TYR A 49 4.59 2.01 -9.95
C TYR A 49 5.35 0.68 -9.83
N LEU A 50 4.79 -0.33 -9.15
CA LEU A 50 5.45 -1.62 -8.98
C LEU A 50 5.67 -2.35 -10.32
N GLU A 51 4.71 -2.27 -11.24
CA GLU A 51 4.82 -2.84 -12.60
C GLU A 51 5.95 -2.16 -13.41
N ARG A 52 6.24 -0.87 -13.16
CA ARG A 52 7.34 -0.13 -13.79
C ARG A 52 8.70 -0.36 -13.13
N VAL A 53 8.73 -0.52 -11.81
CA VAL A 53 9.97 -0.80 -11.04
C VAL A 53 10.49 -2.22 -11.31
N ALA A 54 9.61 -3.21 -11.47
CA ALA A 54 10.02 -4.60 -11.64
C ALA A 54 10.97 -4.85 -12.84
N PRO A 55 10.73 -4.30 -14.05
CA PRO A 55 11.67 -4.36 -15.17
C PRO A 55 13.06 -3.80 -14.89
N VAL A 56 13.13 -2.69 -14.14
CA VAL A 56 14.41 -2.08 -13.72
C VAL A 56 15.21 -3.07 -12.88
N LEU A 57 14.59 -3.65 -11.86
CA LEU A 57 15.25 -4.63 -11.00
C LEU A 57 15.64 -5.91 -11.74
N LYS A 58 14.83 -6.35 -12.73
CA LYS A 58 15.19 -7.48 -13.61
C LYS A 58 16.46 -7.21 -14.40
N GLU A 59 16.68 -5.99 -14.85
CA GLU A 59 17.92 -5.64 -15.57
C GLU A 59 19.14 -5.67 -14.64
N LEU A 60 18.99 -5.23 -13.39
CA LEU A 60 20.04 -5.35 -12.37
C LEU A 60 20.41 -6.83 -12.10
N ILE A 61 19.42 -7.72 -12.04
CA ILE A 61 19.65 -9.17 -11.87
C ILE A 61 20.47 -9.75 -13.02
N LYS A 62 20.12 -9.41 -14.28
CA LYS A 62 20.83 -9.95 -15.47
C LYS A 62 22.30 -9.56 -15.53
N LYS A 63 22.63 -8.39 -15.00
CA LYS A 63 23.99 -7.85 -15.05
C LYS A 63 24.92 -8.45 -13.98
N ASP A 64 24.41 -9.37 -13.16
CA ASP A 64 25.15 -10.03 -12.06
C ASP A 64 25.98 -9.03 -11.26
N ILE A 65 25.38 -7.87 -10.99
CA ILE A 65 26.11 -6.71 -10.48
C ILE A 65 26.61 -7.08 -9.09
N SER A 66 27.91 -7.34 -9.03
CA SER A 66 28.61 -7.77 -7.82
C SER A 66 28.26 -6.86 -6.64
N TYR A 67 27.99 -7.51 -5.51
CA TYR A 67 27.41 -6.97 -4.28
C TYR A 67 28.21 -5.84 -3.61
N SER A 68 28.13 -4.64 -4.17
CA SER A 68 28.61 -3.44 -3.47
C SER A 68 27.73 -3.18 -2.24
N ARG A 69 28.32 -2.63 -1.18
CA ARG A 69 27.59 -2.30 0.07
C ARG A 69 26.36 -1.41 -0.18
N ASN A 70 26.44 -0.53 -1.19
CA ASN A 70 25.34 0.35 -1.57
C ASN A 70 24.16 -0.41 -2.18
N LEU A 71 24.41 -1.54 -2.87
CA LEU A 71 23.35 -2.36 -3.43
C LEU A 71 22.64 -3.17 -2.33
N ASN A 72 23.35 -3.60 -1.29
CA ASN A 72 22.73 -4.30 -0.16
C ASN A 72 21.70 -3.42 0.58
N SER A 73 22.03 -2.15 0.83
CA SER A 73 21.08 -1.24 1.48
C SER A 73 19.86 -0.96 0.62
N VAL A 74 20.03 -0.85 -0.71
CA VAL A 74 18.91 -0.74 -1.66
C VAL A 74 18.00 -1.95 -1.56
N ILE A 75 18.58 -3.16 -1.56
CA ILE A 75 17.80 -4.40 -1.49
C ILE A 75 17.08 -4.54 -0.15
N GLU A 76 17.72 -4.16 0.97
CA GLU A 76 17.10 -4.17 2.29
C GLU A 76 15.87 -3.26 2.36
N ILE A 77 15.98 -2.03 1.85
CA ILE A 77 14.86 -1.07 1.79
C ILE A 77 13.74 -1.64 0.93
N LEU A 78 14.04 -2.09 -0.29
CA LEU A 78 13.03 -2.66 -1.18
C LEU A 78 12.33 -3.88 -0.55
N ASN A 79 13.07 -4.78 0.10
CA ASN A 79 12.49 -5.94 0.77
C ASN A 79 11.53 -5.53 1.90
N GLN A 80 11.90 -4.52 2.68
CA GLN A 80 11.05 -3.99 3.75
C GLN A 80 9.77 -3.38 3.18
N GLU A 81 9.87 -2.54 2.15
CA GLU A 81 8.71 -1.87 1.56
C GLU A 81 7.78 -2.83 0.83
N ILE A 82 8.31 -3.86 0.17
CA ILE A 82 7.49 -4.92 -0.44
C ILE A 82 6.73 -5.73 0.62
N LYS A 83 7.35 -6.00 1.79
CA LYS A 83 6.63 -6.63 2.91
C LYS A 83 5.51 -5.75 3.43
N ALA A 84 5.79 -4.46 3.65
CA ALA A 84 4.80 -3.50 4.12
C ALA A 84 3.64 -3.37 3.12
N ALA A 85 3.93 -3.26 1.83
CA ALA A 85 2.95 -3.18 0.76
C ALA A 85 2.10 -4.44 0.64
N LYS A 86 2.70 -5.63 0.77
CA LYS A 86 1.98 -6.92 0.77
C LYS A 86 1.01 -7.01 1.94
N GLN A 87 1.46 -6.66 3.15
CA GLN A 87 0.61 -6.63 4.33
C GLN A 87 -0.55 -5.63 4.18
N LEU A 88 -0.24 -4.40 3.76
CA LEU A 88 -1.24 -3.35 3.59
C LEU A 88 -2.30 -3.74 2.55
N THR A 89 -1.88 -4.32 1.43
CA THR A 89 -2.79 -4.81 0.38
C THR A 89 -3.67 -5.93 0.92
N ALA A 90 -3.10 -6.91 1.63
CA ALA A 90 -3.87 -8.00 2.23
C ALA A 90 -4.89 -7.51 3.27
N ASP A 91 -4.52 -6.55 4.11
CA ASP A 91 -5.42 -5.93 5.08
C ASP A 91 -6.57 -5.19 4.38
N CYS A 92 -6.27 -4.42 3.34
CA CYS A 92 -7.29 -3.66 2.59
C CYS A 92 -8.22 -4.55 1.75
N THR A 93 -7.82 -5.78 1.43
CA THR A 93 -8.67 -6.77 0.78
C THR A 93 -9.56 -7.54 1.76
N LYS A 94 -9.06 -7.84 2.96
CA LYS A 94 -9.71 -8.78 3.90
C LYS A 94 -10.54 -8.13 4.98
N ARG A 95 -10.20 -6.90 5.41
CA ARG A 95 -10.88 -6.25 6.55
C ARG A 95 -12.22 -5.65 6.13
N ASN A 96 -13.13 -5.55 7.10
CA ASN A 96 -14.45 -4.94 6.91
C ASN A 96 -14.31 -3.46 6.52
N LYS A 97 -15.33 -2.93 5.83
CA LYS A 97 -15.25 -1.62 5.19
C LYS A 97 -15.26 -0.47 6.19
N VAL A 98 -15.93 -0.64 7.33
CA VAL A 98 -15.94 0.37 8.41
C VAL A 98 -14.56 0.52 9.02
N TYR A 99 -13.85 -0.58 9.27
CA TYR A 99 -12.46 -0.55 9.75
C TYR A 99 -11.55 0.19 8.77
N LEU A 100 -11.69 -0.09 7.48
CA LEU A 100 -10.89 0.56 6.43
C LEU A 100 -11.17 2.07 6.35
N LEU A 101 -12.42 2.50 6.53
CA LEU A 101 -12.77 3.92 6.62
C LEU A 101 -12.08 4.59 7.82
N MET A 102 -12.18 3.99 9.01
CA MET A 102 -11.57 4.52 10.24
C MET A 102 -10.05 4.63 10.12
N ASN A 103 -9.42 3.75 9.36
CA ASN A 103 -7.98 3.73 9.13
C ASN A 103 -7.55 4.38 7.81
N SER A 104 -8.46 5.04 7.10
CA SER A 104 -8.23 5.54 5.74
C SER A 104 -7.06 6.54 5.65
N ARG A 105 -6.90 7.42 6.65
CA ARG A 105 -5.77 8.36 6.74
C ARG A 105 -4.43 7.62 6.95
N THR A 106 -4.42 6.62 7.82
CA THR A 106 -3.24 5.77 8.06
C THR A 106 -2.87 4.97 6.82
N ILE A 107 -3.85 4.39 6.13
CA ILE A 107 -3.63 3.64 4.87
C ILE A 107 -2.98 4.55 3.82
N ASN A 108 -3.51 5.75 3.62
CA ASN A 108 -2.95 6.72 2.67
C ASN A 108 -1.50 7.08 3.02
N LYS A 109 -1.23 7.36 4.30
CA LYS A 109 0.11 7.65 4.78
C LYS A 109 1.07 6.48 4.52
N ASN A 110 0.66 5.25 4.79
CA ASN A 110 1.48 4.07 4.54
C ASN A 110 1.77 3.91 3.04
N LEU A 111 0.80 4.16 2.15
CA LEU A 111 1.02 4.13 0.70
C LEU A 111 2.04 5.20 0.25
N GLU A 112 1.94 6.41 0.80
CA GLU A 112 2.91 7.48 0.55
C GLU A 112 4.32 7.11 1.01
N GLU A 113 4.45 6.60 2.24
CA GLU A 113 5.72 6.19 2.82
C GLU A 113 6.36 5.06 2.00
N ILE A 114 5.61 3.99 1.70
CA ILE A 114 6.08 2.87 0.87
C ILE A 114 6.58 3.37 -0.49
N THR A 115 5.78 4.19 -1.16
CA THR A 115 6.11 4.71 -2.50
C THR A 115 7.37 5.58 -2.47
N ARG A 116 7.52 6.42 -1.44
CA ARG A 116 8.68 7.29 -1.27
C ARG A 116 9.94 6.51 -0.88
N GLU A 117 9.82 5.49 -0.05
CA GLU A 117 10.96 4.67 0.34
C GLU A 117 11.46 3.80 -0.82
N ILE A 118 10.57 3.30 -1.68
CA ILE A 118 10.96 2.66 -2.95
C ILE A 118 11.68 3.68 -3.86
N SER A 119 11.14 4.90 -4.01
CA SER A 119 11.80 5.98 -4.75
C SER A 119 13.21 6.27 -4.22
N ARG A 120 13.35 6.36 -2.89
CA ARG A 120 14.62 6.57 -2.22
C ARG A 120 15.60 5.44 -2.52
N ALA A 121 15.15 4.19 -2.49
CA ALA A 121 15.98 3.05 -2.84
C ALA A 121 16.49 3.11 -4.28
N LEU A 122 15.64 3.49 -5.24
CA LEU A 122 16.05 3.71 -6.64
C LEU A 122 17.08 4.84 -6.75
N GLY A 123 16.92 5.92 -6.00
CA GLY A 123 17.86 7.05 -5.98
C GLY A 123 19.23 6.73 -5.38
N LEU A 124 19.37 5.62 -4.65
CA LEU A 124 20.65 5.15 -4.10
C LEU A 124 21.43 4.25 -5.07
N LEU A 125 20.83 3.86 -6.20
CA LEU A 125 21.52 3.07 -7.22
C LEU A 125 22.68 3.87 -7.81
N PRO A 126 23.91 3.33 -7.87
CA PRO A 126 25.05 4.03 -8.42
C PRO A 126 25.05 4.00 -9.96
N LEU A 127 24.08 4.66 -10.60
CA LEU A 127 23.76 4.55 -12.03
C LEU A 127 24.98 4.67 -12.97
N ALA A 128 25.92 5.58 -12.66
CA ALA A 128 27.13 5.76 -13.46
C ALA A 128 28.09 4.55 -13.48
N SER A 129 27.96 3.65 -12.49
CA SER A 129 28.75 2.43 -12.38
C SER A 129 28.01 1.16 -12.82
N LEU A 130 26.68 1.25 -12.95
CA LEU A 130 25.85 0.15 -13.38
C LEU A 130 25.79 0.25 -14.91
N ASP A 131 26.34 -0.73 -15.63
CA ASP A 131 26.32 -0.81 -17.10
C ASP A 131 24.89 -1.07 -17.62
N LEU A 132 24.00 -0.11 -17.38
CA LEU A 132 22.58 -0.12 -17.71
C LEU A 132 22.34 0.60 -19.04
N SER A 133 21.29 0.19 -19.74
CA SER A 133 20.85 0.91 -20.92
C SER A 133 20.33 2.31 -20.56
N ILE A 134 20.47 3.25 -21.49
CA ILE A 134 20.00 4.64 -21.32
C ILE A 134 18.50 4.66 -20.95
N GLY A 135 17.67 3.86 -21.62
CA GLY A 135 16.24 3.81 -21.33
C GLY A 135 15.91 3.32 -19.91
N ILE A 136 16.73 2.44 -19.32
CA ILE A 136 16.56 2.02 -17.91
C ILE A 136 17.00 3.13 -16.95
N ILE A 137 18.06 3.86 -17.27
CA ILE A 137 18.51 5.01 -16.47
C ILE A 137 17.43 6.10 -16.47
N GLU A 138 16.88 6.44 -17.64
CA GLU A 138 15.80 7.42 -17.78
C GLU A 138 14.54 6.97 -17.00
N GLU A 139 14.17 5.69 -17.08
CA GLU A 139 13.04 5.13 -16.33
C GLU A 139 13.26 5.22 -14.81
N ILE A 140 14.48 4.95 -14.32
CA ILE A 140 14.82 5.12 -12.90
C ILE A 140 14.67 6.57 -12.45
N GLU A 141 15.17 7.52 -13.25
CA GLU A 141 15.09 8.94 -12.93
C GLU A 141 13.66 9.44 -12.92
N GLU A 142 12.85 9.03 -13.90
CA GLU A 142 11.42 9.37 -13.95
C GLU A 142 10.67 8.76 -12.74
N LEU A 143 10.86 7.46 -12.48
CA LEU A 143 10.23 6.77 -11.35
C LEU A 143 10.56 7.45 -10.03
N ARG A 144 11.84 7.80 -9.82
CA ARG A 144 12.27 8.52 -8.62
C ARG A 144 11.49 9.82 -8.47
N ASP A 145 11.39 10.61 -9.53
CA ASP A 145 10.75 11.93 -9.51
C ASP A 145 9.24 11.84 -9.25
N ILE A 146 8.53 10.95 -9.96
CA ILE A 146 7.07 10.81 -9.83
C ILE A 146 6.67 10.15 -8.50
N MET A 147 7.43 9.15 -8.03
CA MET A 147 7.13 8.44 -6.79
C MET A 147 7.49 9.28 -5.55
N GLN A 148 8.53 10.12 -5.63
CA GLN A 148 8.88 11.03 -4.54
C GLN A 148 7.78 12.06 -4.26
N ARG A 149 7.06 12.48 -5.31
CA ARG A 149 5.95 13.43 -5.24
C ARG A 149 4.57 12.78 -5.19
N ALA A 150 4.49 11.46 -5.12
CA ALA A 150 3.21 10.77 -5.05
C ALA A 150 2.46 11.18 -3.78
N GLU A 151 1.17 11.47 -3.95
CA GLU A 151 0.21 11.76 -2.89
C GLU A 151 -0.97 10.79 -3.03
N PHE A 152 -1.39 10.20 -1.92
CA PHE A 152 -2.53 9.29 -1.88
C PHE A 152 -3.66 9.96 -1.10
N LYS A 153 -4.58 10.60 -1.83
CA LYS A 153 -5.62 11.45 -1.22
C LYS A 153 -6.77 10.63 -0.63
N ALA A 154 -7.33 11.12 0.47
CA ALA A 154 -8.60 10.62 0.97
C ALA A 154 -9.74 11.12 0.06
N ALA A 155 -10.76 10.29 -0.15
CA ALA A 155 -11.95 10.79 -0.82
C ALA A 155 -12.62 11.83 0.09
N ILE A 156 -13.11 12.93 -0.48
CA ILE A 156 -13.73 14.03 0.30
C ILE A 156 -14.85 13.49 1.21
N ALA A 157 -15.66 12.56 0.70
CA ALA A 157 -16.72 11.91 1.47
C ALA A 157 -16.21 11.09 2.67
N GLU A 158 -15.07 10.40 2.54
CA GLU A 158 -14.46 9.66 3.66
C GLU A 158 -14.04 10.63 4.76
N GLU A 159 -13.38 11.72 4.39
CA GLU A 159 -12.86 12.72 5.33
C GLU A 159 -13.99 13.45 6.06
N GLU A 160 -15.05 13.85 5.35
CA GLU A 160 -16.23 14.48 5.96
C GLU A 160 -16.89 13.58 7.02
N ILE A 161 -16.91 12.27 6.78
CA ILE A 161 -17.49 11.31 7.74
C ILE A 161 -16.59 11.14 8.95
N LEU A 162 -15.27 11.04 8.77
CA LEU A 162 -14.32 10.97 9.87
C LEU A 162 -14.44 12.19 10.79
N VAL A 163 -14.54 13.40 10.21
CA VAL A 163 -14.74 14.63 10.98
C VAL A 163 -16.05 14.60 11.78
N LYS A 164 -17.14 14.08 11.21
CA LYS A 164 -18.43 13.92 11.92
C LYS A 164 -18.35 12.90 13.06
N ILE A 165 -17.59 11.81 12.88
CA ILE A 165 -17.35 10.81 13.93
C ILE A 165 -16.55 11.44 15.07
N GLU A 166 -15.43 12.09 14.76
CA GLU A 166 -14.56 12.75 15.75
C GLU A 166 -15.31 13.82 16.53
N SER A 167 -16.06 14.68 15.84
CA SER A 167 -16.87 15.73 16.48
C SER A 167 -17.94 15.13 17.40
N GLY A 168 -18.64 14.08 16.94
CA GLY A 168 -19.65 13.40 17.74
C GLY A 168 -19.09 12.77 19.02
N ILE A 169 -17.87 12.21 18.95
CA ILE A 169 -17.15 11.67 20.12
C ILE A 169 -16.74 12.80 21.07
N GLN A 170 -16.13 13.86 20.55
CA GLN A 170 -15.63 14.99 21.34
C GLN A 170 -16.75 15.73 22.06
N GLU A 171 -17.87 15.95 21.38
CA GLU A 171 -19.07 16.62 21.91
C GLU A 171 -19.92 15.69 22.79
N ARG A 172 -19.55 14.40 22.91
CA ARG A 172 -20.29 13.37 23.65
C ARG A 172 -21.75 13.28 23.22
N VAL A 173 -22.00 13.33 21.91
CA VAL A 173 -23.35 13.26 21.37
C VAL A 173 -23.95 11.88 21.65
N VAL A 174 -24.89 11.83 22.59
CA VAL A 174 -25.65 10.60 22.94
C VAL A 174 -26.97 10.50 22.17
N ASP A 175 -27.24 11.42 21.25
CA ASP A 175 -28.48 11.45 20.48
C ASP A 175 -28.56 10.28 19.48
N ARG A 176 -29.59 9.46 19.64
CA ARG A 176 -29.81 8.28 18.80
C ARG A 176 -30.14 8.64 17.35
N SER A 177 -30.78 9.79 17.11
CA SER A 177 -31.09 10.24 15.75
C SER A 177 -29.80 10.59 15.00
N TYR A 178 -28.88 11.29 15.65
CA TYR A 178 -27.55 11.61 15.14
C TYR A 178 -26.77 10.32 14.81
N ALA A 179 -26.68 9.39 15.76
CA ALA A 179 -25.98 8.13 15.55
C ALA A 179 -26.54 7.33 14.37
N ASN A 180 -27.87 7.24 14.23
CA ASN A 180 -28.51 6.56 13.10
C ASN A 180 -28.21 7.25 11.76
N LYS A 181 -28.23 8.59 11.70
CA LYS A 181 -27.88 9.34 10.48
C LYS A 181 -26.41 9.13 10.12
N LEU A 182 -25.52 9.12 11.10
CA LEU A 182 -24.10 8.90 10.89
C LEU A 182 -23.82 7.49 10.37
N LEU A 183 -24.49 6.47 10.90
CA LEU A 183 -24.41 5.09 10.39
C LEU A 183 -24.84 4.99 8.92
N VAL A 184 -25.88 5.71 8.51
CA VAL A 184 -26.32 5.77 7.11
C VAL A 184 -25.23 6.42 6.24
N HIS A 185 -24.68 7.57 6.64
CA HIS A 185 -23.60 8.21 5.87
C HIS A 185 -22.36 7.33 5.75
N ILE A 186 -21.98 6.62 6.82
CA ILE A 186 -20.87 5.64 6.79
C ILE A 186 -21.16 4.57 5.75
N ALA A 187 -22.34 3.95 5.82
CA ALA A 187 -22.73 2.88 4.91
C ALA A 187 -22.71 3.34 3.44
N GLU A 188 -23.25 4.52 3.15
CA GLU A 188 -23.25 5.12 1.82
C GLU A 188 -21.83 5.35 1.29
N ALA A 189 -20.94 5.95 2.09
CA ALA A 189 -19.59 6.28 1.64
C ALA A 189 -18.71 5.06 1.38
N VAL A 190 -18.90 3.97 2.14
CA VAL A 190 -18.13 2.73 1.95
C VAL A 190 -18.87 1.69 1.10
N GLY A 191 -20.07 2.02 0.62
CA GLY A 191 -20.90 1.15 -0.24
C GLY A 191 -21.38 -0.12 0.46
N ILE A 192 -21.85 -0.01 1.70
CA ILE A 192 -22.59 -1.06 2.42
C ILE A 192 -24.09 -0.79 2.28
N SER A 193 -24.92 -1.84 2.18
CA SER A 193 -26.37 -1.67 2.26
C SER A 193 -26.79 -1.13 3.64
N THR A 194 -27.72 -0.18 3.68
CA THR A 194 -28.31 0.32 4.94
C THR A 194 -29.25 -0.69 5.60
N ASP A 195 -29.43 -1.88 5.03
CA ASP A 195 -30.22 -2.95 5.62
C ASP A 195 -29.61 -3.42 6.95
N ARG A 196 -30.47 -3.70 7.92
CA ARG A 196 -30.06 -4.09 9.28
C ARG A 196 -29.10 -5.27 9.32
N SER A 197 -29.27 -6.27 8.45
CA SER A 197 -28.41 -7.45 8.38
C SER A 197 -27.00 -7.11 7.90
N ALA A 198 -26.85 -6.23 6.91
CA ALA A 198 -25.56 -5.80 6.38
C ALA A 198 -24.80 -4.96 7.41
N LEU A 199 -25.46 -3.99 8.05
CA LEU A 199 -24.87 -3.19 9.12
C LEU A 199 -24.47 -4.04 10.34
N LYS A 200 -25.30 -5.02 10.70
CA LYS A 200 -24.98 -5.95 11.79
C LYS A 200 -23.75 -6.79 11.48
N LYS A 201 -23.62 -7.30 10.25
CA LYS A 201 -22.46 -8.07 9.81
C LYS A 201 -21.17 -7.25 9.93
N GLU A 202 -21.16 -6.02 9.40
CA GLU A 202 -19.99 -5.12 9.46
C GLU A 202 -19.61 -4.80 10.90
N PHE A 203 -20.58 -4.64 11.80
CA PHE A 203 -20.32 -4.46 13.22
C PHE A 203 -19.72 -5.71 13.89
N GLU A 204 -20.23 -6.91 13.57
CA GLU A 204 -19.70 -8.16 14.13
C GLU A 204 -18.28 -8.48 13.61
N GLU A 205 -17.99 -8.10 12.36
CA GLU A 205 -16.68 -8.25 11.72
C GLU A 205 -15.72 -7.09 12.05
N PHE A 206 -16.19 -6.06 12.76
CA PHE A 206 -15.38 -4.98 13.29
C PHE A 206 -14.48 -5.51 14.42
N GLN A 207 -13.26 -5.85 14.05
CA GLN A 207 -12.19 -6.23 14.97
C GLN A 207 -11.20 -5.06 15.05
N GLU A 208 -10.87 -4.62 16.27
CA GLU A 208 -9.82 -3.62 16.55
C GLU A 208 -8.42 -4.12 16.13
#